data_AF-A0A963DV41-F1
#
_entry.id   AF-A0A963DV41-F1
#
_cell.length_a   1.000
_cell.length_b   1.000
_cell.length_c   1.000
_cell.angle_alpha   90.00
_cell.angle_beta   90.00
_cell.angle_gamma   90.00
#
_symmetry.space_group_name_H-M   'P 1'
#
loop_
_entity.id
_entity.type
_entity.pdbx_description
1 polymer ?
#
loop_
_entity_poly.entity_id
_entity_poly.type
_entity_poly.pdbx_seq_one_letter_code
_entity_poly.pdbx_strand_id
1 'polypeptide(L)' 'MKKAQSLYRGHRFPADINRHCVWSYFRFCLSYRDVLEMMAERGVGASYEANRFWCEKFGRQYARRLRKERG' A
#
# COMPACT_ATOMS: atom_id res chain seq x y z
N MET A 1 -1.20 10.35 -23.62
CA MET A 1 -1.13 10.29 -22.13
C MET A 1 0.01 9.35 -21.74
N LYS A 2 1.08 9.84 -21.08
CA LYS A 2 2.13 8.94 -20.56
C LYS A 2 1.50 8.03 -19.49
N LYS A 3 1.33 6.73 -19.76
CA LYS A 3 1.01 5.76 -18.72
C LYS A 3 2.16 5.81 -17.72
N ALA A 4 1.91 6.33 -16.52
CA ALA A 4 2.84 6.20 -15.42
C ALA A 4 3.15 4.69 -15.31
N GLN A 5 4.43 4.33 -15.46
CA GLN A 5 4.83 2.95 -15.21
C GLN A 5 4.35 2.60 -13.81
N SER A 6 3.48 1.58 -13.72
CA SER A 6 2.98 1.14 -12.42
C SER A 6 4.19 0.85 -11.54
N LEU A 7 4.32 1.58 -10.42
CA LEU A 7 5.31 1.34 -9.35
C LEU A 7 5.29 -0.13 -8.87
N TYR A 8 4.23 -0.86 -9.23
CA TYR A 8 3.94 -2.23 -8.86
C TYR A 8 4.19 -3.24 -9.98
N ARG A 9 4.83 -2.88 -11.10
CA ARG A 9 5.17 -3.81 -12.18
C ARG A 9 5.97 -5.01 -11.63
N GLY A 10 5.51 -6.23 -11.93
CA GLY A 10 6.16 -7.48 -11.47
C GLY A 10 5.76 -7.98 -10.08
N HIS A 11 4.77 -7.37 -9.40
CA HIS A 11 4.28 -7.90 -8.12
C HIS A 11 3.12 -8.88 -8.37
N ARG A 12 3.02 -9.91 -7.51
CA ARG A 12 1.94 -10.92 -7.52
C ARG A 12 0.55 -10.29 -7.37
N PHE A 13 0.47 -9.18 -6.64
CA PHE A 13 -0.78 -8.48 -6.38
C PHE A 13 -0.95 -7.28 -7.32
N PRO A 14 -2.19 -7.01 -7.78
CA PRO A 14 -2.54 -5.79 -8.48
C PRO A 14 -2.03 -4.52 -7.76
N ALA A 15 -1.68 -3.52 -8.57
CA ALA A 15 -1.21 -2.22 -8.09
C ALA A 15 -2.16 -1.58 -7.07
N ASP A 16 -3.47 -1.73 -7.28
CA ASP A 16 -4.51 -1.13 -6.45
C ASP A 16 -4.53 -1.72 -5.03
N ILE A 17 -4.25 -3.02 -4.89
CA ILE A 17 -4.16 -3.69 -3.59
C ILE A 17 -2.95 -3.15 -2.81
N ASN A 18 -1.77 -3.14 -3.44
CA ASN A 18 -0.55 -2.65 -2.81
C ASN A 18 -0.68 -1.18 -2.43
N ARG A 19 -1.30 -0.37 -3.31
CA ARG A 19 -1.64 1.03 -3.07
C ARG A 19 -2.57 1.18 -1.85
N HIS A 20 -3.60 0.35 -1.76
CA HIS A 20 -4.55 0.41 -0.67
C HIS A 20 -3.91 0.03 0.67
N CYS A 21 -3.10 -1.03 0.73
CA CYS A 21 -2.39 -1.45 1.94
C CYS A 21 -1.50 -0.32 2.49
N VAL A 22 -0.63 0.23 1.63
CA VAL A 22 0.31 1.28 2.02
C VAL A 22 -0.43 2.55 2.41
N TRP A 23 -1.46 2.94 1.66
CA TRP A 23 -2.26 4.11 1.99
C TRP A 23 -2.95 3.97 3.36
N SER A 24 -3.61 2.83 3.62
CA SER A 24 -4.32 2.59 4.88
C SER A 24 -3.38 2.64 6.08
N TYR A 25 -2.18 2.05 5.96
CA TYR A 25 -1.13 2.13 6.98
C TYR A 25 -0.73 3.58 7.31
N PHE A 26 -0.34 4.36 6.29
CA PHE A 26 0.15 5.73 6.50
C PHE A 26 -0.95 6.75 6.83
N ARG A 27 -2.20 6.50 6.43
CA ARG A 27 -3.30 7.46 6.60
C ARG A 27 -4.05 7.31 7.93
N PHE A 28 -4.18 6.08 8.43
CA PHE A 28 -4.97 5.76 9.62
C PHE A 28 -4.13 5.21 10.77
N CYS A 29 -2.81 5.15 10.64
CA CYS A 29 -1.90 4.59 11.65
C CYS A 29 -2.25 3.15 12.05
N LEU A 30 -2.79 2.37 11.11
CA LEU A 30 -3.15 0.96 11.33
C LEU A 30 -1.90 0.10 11.51
N SER A 31 -2.00 -0.96 12.30
CA SER A 31 -0.96 -1.98 12.33
C SER A 31 -0.97 -2.79 11.04
N TYR A 32 0.14 -3.47 10.74
CA TYR A 32 0.17 -4.38 9.58
C TYR A 32 -0.88 -5.49 9.70
N ARG A 33 -1.25 -5.89 10.92
CA ARG A 33 -2.27 -6.92 11.18
C ARG A 33 -3.66 -6.42 10.83
N ASP A 34 -4.01 -5.19 11.22
CA ASP A 34 -5.31 -4.61 10.89
C ASP A 34 -5.47 -4.45 9.37
N VAL A 35 -4.40 -4.02 8.70
CA VAL A 35 -4.41 -3.91 7.23
C VAL A 35 -4.56 -5.29 6.57
N LEU A 36 -3.97 -6.36 7.13
CA LEU A 36 -4.19 -7.71 6.62
C LEU A 36 -5.63 -8.17 6.76
N GLU A 37 -6.24 -7.89 7.91
CA GLU A 37 -7.63 -8.25 8.19
C GLU A 37 -8.57 -7.53 7.22
N MET A 38 -8.36 -6.24 6.97
CA MET A 38 -9.09 -5.49 5.94
C MET A 38 -8.92 -6.05 4.52
N MET A 39 -7.77 -6.64 4.21
CA MET A 39 -7.55 -7.30 2.92
C MET A 39 -8.25 -8.66 2.87
N ALA A 40 -8.23 -9.41 3.98
CA ALA A 40 -8.91 -10.69 4.10
C ALA A 40 -10.43 -10.54 3.95
N GLU A 41 -11.03 -9.51 4.56
CA GLU A 41 -12.45 -9.14 4.38
C GLU A 41 -12.82 -8.90 2.91
N ARG A 42 -11.85 -8.48 2.09
CA ARG A 42 -12.01 -8.24 0.65
C ARG A 42 -11.64 -9.44 -0.22
N GLY A 43 -11.39 -10.60 0.39
CA GLY A 43 -10.98 -11.82 -0.30
C GLY A 43 -9.51 -11.81 -0.76
N VAL A 44 -8.68 -10.92 -0.22
CA VAL A 44 -7.27 -10.79 -0.59
C VAL A 44 -6.39 -11.39 0.50
N GLY A 45 -5.86 -12.59 0.23
CA GLY A 45 -4.87 -13.25 1.09
C GLY A 45 -3.47 -12.67 0.94
N ALA A 46 -3.21 -11.51 1.55
CA ALA A 46 -1.86 -10.95 1.68
C ALA A 46 -1.16 -11.55 2.92
N SER A 47 0.17 -11.58 2.92
CA SER A 47 0.96 -11.95 4.10
C SER A 47 1.48 -10.71 4.83
N TYR A 48 1.76 -10.86 6.12
CA TYR A 48 2.35 -9.80 6.94
C TYR A 48 3.63 -9.22 6.32
N GLU A 49 4.50 -10.12 5.85
CA GLU A 49 5.75 -9.72 5.19
C GLU A 49 5.51 -9.00 3.86
N ALA A 50 4.46 -9.35 3.11
CA ALA A 50 4.12 -8.61 1.89
C ALA A 50 3.71 -7.17 2.20
N ASN A 51 2.91 -6.97 3.25
CA ASN A 51 2.50 -5.64 3.69
C ASN A 51 3.70 -4.81 4.20
N ARG A 52 4.55 -5.42 5.03
CA ARG A 52 5.79 -4.81 5.51
C ARG A 52 6.69 -4.40 4.35
N PHE A 53 6.91 -5.29 3.38
CA PHE A 53 7.72 -5.03 2.21
C PHE A 53 7.18 -3.84 1.38
N TRP A 54 5.87 -3.77 1.16
CA TRP A 54 5.28 -2.64 0.42
C TRP A 54 5.39 -1.32 1.19
N CYS A 55 5.19 -1.35 2.51
CA CYS A 55 5.32 -0.16 3.34
C CYS A 55 6.78 0.36 3.36
N GLU A 56 7.77 -0.54 3.41
CA GLU A 56 9.18 -0.16 3.30
C GLU A 56 9.53 0.39 1.92
N LYS A 57 9.09 -0.29 0.85
CA LYS A 57 9.40 0.06 -0.54
C LYS A 57 8.73 1.35 -1.01
N PHE A 58 7.44 1.52 -0.70
CA PHE A 58 6.62 2.62 -1.23
C PHE A 58 6.31 3.69 -0.18
N GLY A 59 6.52 3.42 1.10
CA GLY A 59 6.11 4.31 2.18
C GLY A 59 6.71 5.70 2.11
N ARG A 60 7.98 5.83 1.68
CA ARG A 60 8.63 7.14 1.49
C ARG A 60 7.89 8.01 0.46
N GLN A 61 7.45 7.41 -0.65
CA GLN A 61 6.71 8.12 -1.70
C GLN A 61 5.32 8.52 -1.21
N TYR A 62 4.63 7.62 -0.50
CA TYR A 62 3.33 7.90 0.11
C TYR A 62 3.39 8.99 1.17
N ALA A 63 4.33 8.92 2.10
CA ALA A 63 4.51 9.93 3.13
C ALA A 63 4.82 11.32 2.53
N ARG A 64 5.64 11.38 1.47
CA ARG A 64 5.89 12.64 0.74
C ARG A 64 4.62 13.20 0.11
N ARG A 65 3.81 12.33 -0.53
CA ARG A 65 2.55 12.74 -1.16
C ARG A 65 1.53 13.22 -0.13
N LEU A 66 1.33 12.46 0.96
CA LEU A 66 0.40 12.81 2.02
C LEU A 66 0.79 14.11 2.74
N ARG A 67 2.08 14.40 2.90
CA ARG A 67 2.56 15.70 3.41
C ARG A 67 2.24 16.85 2.45
N LYS A 68 2.33 16.62 1.14
CA LYS A 68 1.99 17.62 0.11
C LYS A 68 0.48 17.89 0.03
N GLU A 69 -0.35 16.87 0.24
CA GLU A 69 -1.82 17.00 0.23
C GLU A 69 -2.39 17.62 1.53
N ARG A 70 -1.56 17.81 2.57
CA ARG A 70 -1.95 18.41 3.85
C ARG A 70 -1.69 19.92 3.97
N GLY A 71 -1.07 20.54 2.97
CA GLY A 71 -0.85 21.99 2.88
C GLY A 71 -1.53 22.55 1.65
#